data_AF-X8JHU0-F1
#
_entry.id   AF-X8JHU0-F1
#
_cell.length_a   1.000
_cell.length_b   1.000
_cell.length_c   1.000
_cell.angle_alpha   90.00
_cell.angle_beta   90.00
_cell.angle_gamma   90.00
#
_symmetry.space_group_name_H-M   'P 1'
#
loop_
_entity.id
_entity.type
_entity.pdbx_description
1 polymer ?
#
loop_
_entity_poly.entity_id
_entity_poly.type
_entity_poly.pdbx_seq_one_letter_code
_entity_poly.pdbx_strand_id
1 'polypeptide(L)'
;MKLRTNNTTTKKVKNQENEIHHLKAEIRRIGAEYQSLRADMQLEENTEQADIVLALGDINRLVEEFGQTISEHIETHMEYNPPKKLFQLKDLLSMFGQVESDLASKIKQDAYLLLEYAIQAVMCDQLYTHLFKPFHPSISDDRNIFVTQIHGQLARQAPQIISGRWRKDAFNSISGSLALGSQDESSSERIHGLLTGALVALLGKIDGIKPEGVLKEHDKALVKLVTKAEELNQLIKGGVSVLGNFQPIVFSFGRAFQPSHMSEISSRSNKSIRPKTILGTVELGLTKSYASGGDRKPEETVLCMAKVFGSPK
;
A
#
# COMPACT_ATOMS: atom_id res chain seq x y z
N MET A 1 -70.89 27.27 -2.61
CA MET A 1 -70.04 26.12 -2.24
C MET A 1 -69.02 25.91 -3.35
N LYS A 2 -67.72 25.73 -3.01
CA LYS A 2 -66.56 25.36 -3.88
C LYS A 2 -66.12 26.35 -4.98
N LEU A 3 -65.16 27.23 -4.69
CA LEU A 3 -64.24 27.80 -5.71
C LEU A 3 -62.97 28.49 -5.15
N ARG A 4 -62.85 28.73 -3.83
CA ARG A 4 -61.67 29.40 -3.25
C ARG A 4 -60.49 28.48 -2.87
N THR A 5 -60.69 27.17 -2.77
CA THR A 5 -59.63 26.22 -2.34
C THR A 5 -58.71 25.75 -3.46
N ASN A 6 -59.15 25.78 -4.73
CA ASN A 6 -58.31 25.32 -5.84
C ASN A 6 -57.16 26.30 -6.13
N ASN A 7 -57.43 27.61 -6.22
CA ASN A 7 -56.42 28.60 -6.58
C ASN A 7 -55.22 28.66 -5.64
N THR A 8 -55.42 28.48 -4.33
CA THR A 8 -54.33 28.52 -3.33
C THR A 8 -53.42 27.30 -3.46
N THR A 9 -53.99 26.15 -3.80
CA THR A 9 -53.27 24.89 -3.98
C THR A 9 -52.47 24.90 -5.28
N THR A 10 -53.07 25.39 -6.39
CA THR A 10 -52.37 25.55 -7.67
C THR A 10 -51.22 26.57 -7.58
N LYS A 11 -51.39 27.64 -6.80
CA LYS A 11 -50.35 28.66 -6.60
C LYS A 11 -49.16 28.13 -5.79
N LYS A 12 -49.41 27.24 -4.82
CA LYS A 12 -48.39 26.59 -3.99
C LYS A 12 -47.57 25.56 -4.78
N VAL A 13 -48.24 24.75 -5.60
CA VAL A 13 -47.60 23.78 -6.52
C VAL A 13 -46.74 24.50 -7.56
N LYS A 14 -47.25 25.57 -8.17
CA LYS A 14 -46.50 26.37 -9.14
C LYS A 14 -45.27 27.06 -8.54
N ASN A 15 -45.33 27.44 -7.26
CA ASN A 15 -44.19 28.00 -6.55
C ASN A 15 -43.11 26.93 -6.28
N GLN A 16 -43.52 25.72 -5.91
CA GLN A 16 -42.61 24.58 -5.72
C GLN A 16 -41.96 24.13 -7.02
N GLU A 17 -42.69 24.11 -8.14
CA GLU A 17 -42.13 23.82 -9.46
C GLU A 17 -41.09 24.85 -9.88
N ASN A 18 -41.37 26.14 -9.66
CA ASN A 18 -40.42 27.22 -9.94
C ASN A 18 -39.15 27.11 -9.07
N GLU A 19 -39.30 26.74 -7.81
CA GLU A 19 -38.18 26.54 -6.88
C GLU A 19 -37.33 25.33 -7.28
N ILE A 20 -37.95 24.23 -7.70
CA ILE A 20 -37.26 23.05 -8.27
C ILE A 20 -36.52 23.42 -9.56
N HIS A 21 -37.12 24.23 -10.43
CA HIS A 21 -36.48 24.70 -11.66
C HIS A 21 -35.29 25.61 -11.37
N HIS A 22 -35.40 26.51 -10.38
CA HIS A 22 -34.30 27.35 -9.91
C HIS A 22 -33.15 26.50 -9.37
N LEU A 23 -33.44 25.58 -8.44
CA LEU A 23 -32.44 24.68 -7.85
C LEU A 23 -31.74 23.82 -8.91
N LYS A 24 -32.47 23.29 -9.90
CA LYS A 24 -31.87 22.55 -11.02
C LYS A 24 -30.96 23.42 -11.87
N ALA A 25 -31.34 24.67 -12.14
CA ALA A 25 -30.52 25.61 -12.89
C ALA A 25 -29.25 25.96 -12.12
N GLU A 26 -29.36 26.15 -10.80
CA GLU A 26 -28.24 26.46 -9.92
C GLU A 26 -27.26 25.28 -9.79
N ILE A 27 -27.77 24.05 -9.67
CA ILE A 27 -26.94 22.83 -9.73
C ILE A 27 -26.18 22.73 -11.06
N ARG A 28 -26.85 23.01 -12.18
CA ARG A 28 -26.19 23.02 -13.50
C ARG A 28 -25.12 24.10 -13.60
N ARG A 29 -25.38 25.30 -13.06
CA ARG A 29 -24.43 26.41 -13.03
C ARG A 29 -23.20 26.07 -12.20
N ILE A 30 -23.40 25.55 -10.98
CA ILE A 30 -22.32 25.09 -10.11
C ILE A 30 -21.53 23.95 -10.77
N GLY A 31 -22.22 23.01 -11.43
CA GLY A 31 -21.57 21.94 -12.19
C GLY A 31 -20.68 22.47 -13.32
N ALA A 32 -21.15 23.47 -14.07
CA ALA A 32 -20.39 24.10 -15.14
C ALA A 32 -19.21 24.95 -14.61
N GLU A 33 -19.41 25.70 -13.53
CA GLU A 33 -18.34 26.46 -12.85
C GLU A 33 -17.26 25.52 -12.30
N TYR A 34 -17.66 24.41 -11.69
CA TYR A 34 -16.75 23.37 -11.20
C TYR A 34 -15.97 22.70 -12.34
N GLN A 35 -16.63 22.41 -13.47
CA GLN A 35 -15.97 21.86 -14.66
C GLN A 35 -15.00 22.86 -15.29
N SER A 36 -15.37 24.14 -15.37
CA SER A 36 -14.48 25.21 -15.86
C SER A 36 -13.26 25.35 -14.97
N LEU A 37 -13.45 25.38 -13.64
CA LEU A 37 -12.34 25.46 -12.70
C LEU A 37 -11.42 24.23 -12.78
N ARG A 38 -11.99 23.03 -12.98
CA ARG A 38 -11.21 21.81 -13.27
C ARG A 38 -10.40 21.95 -14.56
N ALA A 39 -11.00 22.45 -15.63
CA ALA A 39 -10.34 22.64 -16.92
C ALA A 39 -9.22 23.70 -16.83
N ASP A 40 -9.47 24.81 -16.14
CA ASP A 40 -8.50 25.88 -15.90
C ASP A 40 -7.32 25.39 -15.06
N MET A 41 -7.57 24.48 -14.12
CA MET A 41 -6.54 23.82 -13.32
C MET A 41 -5.94 22.57 -14.00
N GLN A 42 -6.38 22.20 -15.21
CA GLN A 42 -6.00 20.98 -15.93
C GLN A 42 -6.17 19.69 -15.10
N LEU A 43 -7.19 19.64 -14.24
CA LEU A 43 -7.47 18.53 -13.34
C LEU A 43 -8.34 17.47 -14.01
N GLU A 44 -7.76 16.74 -14.96
CA GLU A 44 -8.36 15.51 -15.49
C GLU A 44 -8.03 14.30 -14.58
N GLU A 45 -8.27 14.44 -13.28
CA GLU A 45 -8.15 13.31 -12.34
C GLU A 45 -9.51 12.65 -12.16
N ASN A 46 -9.66 11.46 -12.74
CA ASN A 46 -10.84 10.61 -12.55
C ASN A 46 -10.64 9.55 -11.46
N THR A 47 -9.44 9.46 -10.88
CA THR A 47 -9.13 8.56 -9.77
C THR A 47 -9.72 9.09 -8.48
N GLU A 48 -10.38 8.24 -7.72
CA GLU A 48 -10.83 8.53 -6.37
C GLU A 48 -9.89 7.93 -5.31
N GLN A 49 -9.98 8.44 -4.07
CA GLN A 49 -9.22 7.86 -2.95
C GLN A 49 -9.56 6.38 -2.73
N ALA A 50 -10.83 6.00 -2.98
CA ALA A 50 -11.29 4.62 -2.85
C ALA A 50 -10.55 3.67 -3.80
N ASP A 51 -10.25 4.09 -5.03
CA ASP A 51 -9.53 3.28 -6.01
C ASP A 51 -8.13 2.90 -5.52
N ILE A 52 -7.43 3.86 -4.88
CA ILE A 52 -6.08 3.65 -4.34
C ILE A 52 -6.12 2.68 -3.14
N VAL A 53 -7.11 2.84 -2.27
CA VAL A 53 -7.32 1.94 -1.13
C VAL A 53 -7.65 0.52 -1.60
N LEU A 54 -8.50 0.38 -2.62
CA LEU A 54 -8.83 -0.91 -3.22
C LEU A 54 -7.62 -1.57 -3.88
N ALA A 55 -6.83 -0.81 -4.64
CA ALA A 55 -5.62 -1.32 -5.29
C ALA A 55 -4.57 -1.78 -4.26
N LEU A 56 -4.41 -1.08 -3.13
CA LEU A 56 -3.57 -1.55 -2.03
C LEU A 56 -4.14 -2.81 -1.38
N GLY A 57 -5.46 -2.88 -1.18
CA GLY A 57 -6.15 -4.05 -0.66
C GLY A 57 -5.93 -5.29 -1.53
N ASP A 58 -5.96 -5.14 -2.86
CA ASP A 58 -5.65 -6.21 -3.79
C ASP A 58 -4.20 -6.72 -3.66
N ILE A 59 -3.24 -5.82 -3.46
CA ILE A 59 -1.84 -6.19 -3.21
C ILE A 59 -1.71 -6.95 -1.89
N ASN A 60 -2.30 -6.44 -0.81
CA ASN A 60 -2.27 -7.10 0.50
C ASN A 60 -2.88 -8.51 0.45
N ARG A 61 -4.01 -8.66 -0.26
CA ARG A 61 -4.62 -9.98 -0.50
C ARG A 61 -3.69 -10.92 -1.26
N LEU A 62 -3.02 -10.43 -2.31
CA LEU A 62 -2.08 -11.26 -3.08
C LEU A 62 -0.86 -11.68 -2.25
N VAL A 63 -0.38 -10.79 -1.36
CA VAL A 63 0.69 -11.12 -0.39
C VAL A 63 0.22 -12.19 0.59
N GLU A 64 -1.00 -12.05 1.13
CA GLU A 64 -1.61 -13.03 2.04
C GLU A 64 -1.75 -14.41 1.36
N GLU A 65 -2.43 -14.45 0.20
CA GLU A 65 -2.65 -15.66 -0.60
C GLU A 65 -1.32 -16.36 -0.96
N PHE A 66 -0.29 -15.59 -1.33
CA PHE A 66 1.02 -16.14 -1.65
C PHE A 66 1.71 -16.75 -0.42
N GLY A 67 1.71 -16.02 0.71
CA GLY A 67 2.25 -16.52 1.97
C GLY A 67 1.59 -17.82 2.41
N GLN A 68 0.25 -17.89 2.32
CA GLN A 68 -0.53 -19.07 2.66
C GLN A 68 -0.17 -20.25 1.74
N THR A 69 -0.23 -20.04 0.43
CA THR A 69 0.01 -21.10 -0.57
C THR A 69 1.40 -21.70 -0.44
N ILE A 70 2.43 -20.87 -0.22
CA ILE A 70 3.81 -21.36 -0.03
C ILE A 70 3.94 -22.14 1.27
N SER A 71 3.32 -21.67 2.34
CA SER A 71 3.37 -22.34 3.65
C SER A 71 2.69 -23.71 3.60
N GLU A 72 1.51 -23.79 2.98
CA GLU A 72 0.78 -25.05 2.75
C GLU A 72 1.55 -26.02 1.85
N HIS A 73 2.20 -25.50 0.80
CA HIS A 73 3.05 -26.32 -0.07
C HIS A 73 4.21 -26.95 0.73
N ILE A 74 4.86 -26.15 1.58
CA ILE A 74 5.97 -26.61 2.42
C ILE A 74 5.48 -27.60 3.46
N GLU A 75 4.37 -27.33 4.14
CA GLU A 75 3.75 -28.24 5.10
C GLU A 75 3.47 -29.60 4.46
N THR A 76 2.79 -29.60 3.31
CA THR A 76 2.49 -30.81 2.53
C THR A 76 3.76 -31.56 2.16
N HIS A 77 4.80 -30.85 1.67
CA HIS A 77 6.07 -31.47 1.32
C HIS A 77 6.75 -32.13 2.52
N MET A 78 6.70 -31.49 3.70
CA MET A 78 7.29 -32.01 4.94
C MET A 78 6.54 -33.21 5.49
N GLU A 79 5.22 -33.32 5.29
CA GLU A 79 4.44 -34.51 5.65
C GLU A 79 4.90 -35.74 4.85
N TYR A 80 5.18 -35.56 3.55
CA TYR A 80 5.66 -36.64 2.69
C TYR A 80 7.17 -36.89 2.79
N ASN A 81 7.95 -35.87 3.15
CA ASN A 81 9.42 -35.91 3.22
C ASN A 81 9.90 -35.32 4.56
N PRO A 82 9.71 -36.04 5.68
CA PRO A 82 10.04 -35.50 7.00
C PRO A 82 11.53 -35.13 7.09
N PRO A 83 11.85 -33.89 7.50
CA PRO A 83 13.22 -33.40 7.52
C PRO A 83 14.02 -34.06 8.64
N LYS A 84 15.35 -34.09 8.50
CA LYS A 84 16.25 -34.64 9.53
C LYS A 84 16.28 -33.75 10.77
N LYS A 85 16.17 -32.43 10.57
CA LYS A 85 16.00 -31.45 11.63
C LYS A 85 14.56 -30.94 11.59
N LEU A 86 13.84 -31.05 12.72
CA LEU A 86 12.50 -30.49 12.83
C LEU A 86 12.55 -28.97 12.57
N PHE A 87 11.61 -28.44 11.80
CA PHE A 87 11.49 -27.00 11.57
C PHE A 87 11.17 -26.30 12.91
N GLN A 88 12.15 -25.59 13.48
CA GLN A 88 11.99 -24.97 14.79
C GLN A 88 11.60 -23.50 14.66
N LEU A 89 10.62 -23.10 15.47
CA LEU A 89 10.18 -21.71 15.63
C LEU A 89 11.34 -20.73 15.87
N LYS A 90 12.39 -21.17 16.58
CA LYS A 90 13.60 -20.38 16.84
C LYS A 90 14.38 -20.05 15.57
N ASP A 91 14.46 -20.99 14.64
CA ASP A 91 15.16 -20.79 13.36
C ASP A 91 14.43 -19.71 12.55
N LEU A 92 13.09 -19.72 12.57
CA LEU A 92 12.29 -18.71 11.88
C LEU A 92 12.31 -17.33 12.58
N LEU A 93 12.31 -17.31 13.92
CA LEU A 93 12.42 -16.07 14.68
C LEU A 93 13.77 -15.39 14.52
N SER A 94 14.85 -16.18 14.37
CA SER A 94 16.17 -15.65 14.06
C SER A 94 16.21 -14.87 12.74
N MET A 95 15.22 -15.09 11.85
CA MET A 95 15.10 -14.40 10.57
C MET A 95 14.58 -12.97 10.72
N PHE A 96 13.85 -12.69 11.79
CA PHE A 96 13.42 -11.32 12.11
C PHE A 96 14.48 -10.57 12.91
N GLY A 97 15.50 -11.25 13.45
CA GLY A 97 16.57 -10.66 14.25
C GLY A 97 16.93 -11.57 15.41
N GLN A 98 17.87 -11.16 16.27
CA GLN A 98 18.10 -11.87 17.54
C GLN A 98 16.90 -11.67 18.46
N VAL A 99 15.93 -12.56 18.32
CA VAL A 99 14.87 -12.74 19.31
C VAL A 99 15.51 -13.44 20.50
N GLU A 100 15.52 -12.79 21.67
CA GLU A 100 15.97 -13.43 22.92
C GLU A 100 15.29 -14.80 23.07
N SER A 101 16.03 -15.81 23.54
CA SER A 101 15.54 -17.19 23.68
C SER A 101 14.19 -17.27 24.43
N ASP A 102 13.94 -16.32 25.35
CA ASP A 102 12.74 -16.23 26.16
C ASP A 102 11.52 -15.66 25.41
N LEU A 103 11.70 -14.92 24.31
CA LEU A 103 10.59 -14.51 23.45
C LEU A 103 10.12 -15.67 22.58
N ALA A 104 11.05 -16.50 22.09
CA ALA A 104 10.73 -17.63 21.23
C ALA A 104 9.87 -18.70 21.95
N SER A 105 10.06 -18.89 23.26
CA SER A 105 9.25 -19.81 24.06
C SER A 105 7.83 -19.28 24.35
N LYS A 106 7.58 -17.98 24.18
CA LYS A 106 6.26 -17.35 24.41
C LYS A 106 5.35 -17.36 23.20
N ILE A 107 5.91 -17.55 22.00
CA ILE A 107 5.11 -17.59 20.77
C ILE A 107 4.47 -18.98 20.66
N LYS A 108 3.15 -19.02 20.88
CA LYS A 108 2.33 -20.25 20.82
C LYS A 108 1.78 -20.54 19.42
N GLN A 109 2.34 -19.90 18.41
CA GLN A 109 1.82 -19.93 17.05
C GLN A 109 2.35 -21.14 16.30
N ASP A 110 1.55 -21.68 15.38
CA ASP A 110 1.97 -22.75 14.47
C ASP A 110 3.21 -22.30 13.67
N ALA A 111 4.17 -23.20 13.48
CA ALA A 111 5.39 -22.90 12.74
C ALA A 111 5.12 -22.52 11.28
N TYR A 112 4.12 -23.14 10.65
CA TYR A 112 3.71 -22.83 9.27
C TYR A 112 2.96 -21.50 9.19
N LEU A 113 2.13 -21.18 10.19
CA LEU A 113 1.51 -19.85 10.28
C LEU A 113 2.56 -18.76 10.52
N LEU A 114 3.61 -19.04 11.28
CA LEU A 114 4.70 -18.08 11.44
C LEU A 114 5.53 -17.94 10.15
N LEU A 115 5.73 -19.03 9.42
CA LEU A 115 6.35 -19.00 8.08
C LEU A 115 5.55 -18.15 7.11
N GLU A 116 4.22 -18.29 7.13
CA GLU A 116 3.29 -17.46 6.36
C GLU A 116 3.55 -15.97 6.62
N TYR A 117 3.59 -15.57 7.89
CA TYR A 117 3.86 -14.18 8.28
C TYR A 117 5.28 -13.72 7.92
N ALA A 118 6.27 -14.62 7.93
CA ALA A 118 7.61 -14.31 7.46
C ALA A 118 7.65 -14.02 5.97
N ILE A 119 6.99 -14.84 5.16
CA ILE A 119 6.87 -14.64 3.71
C ILE A 119 6.19 -13.30 3.44
N GLN A 120 5.04 -13.05 4.08
CA GLN A 120 4.29 -11.79 3.95
C GLN A 120 5.16 -10.58 4.34
N ALA A 121 5.92 -10.68 5.43
CA ALA A 121 6.80 -9.62 5.90
C ALA A 121 7.96 -9.32 4.97
N VAL A 122 8.62 -10.36 4.43
CA VAL A 122 9.67 -10.19 3.42
C VAL A 122 9.09 -9.51 2.18
N MET A 123 7.93 -9.96 1.70
CA MET A 123 7.32 -9.38 0.50
C MET A 123 6.94 -7.91 0.70
N CYS A 124 6.29 -7.58 1.81
CA CYS A 124 5.95 -6.19 2.15
C CYS A 124 7.20 -5.30 2.24
N ASP A 125 8.25 -5.76 2.90
CA ASP A 125 9.50 -5.01 3.06
C ASP A 125 10.21 -4.76 1.72
N GLN A 126 10.30 -5.79 0.86
CA GLN A 126 10.92 -5.68 -0.45
C GLN A 126 10.13 -4.77 -1.40
N LEU A 127 8.81 -4.92 -1.45
CA LEU A 127 7.93 -4.02 -2.22
C LEU A 127 8.05 -2.58 -1.74
N TYR A 128 8.04 -2.35 -0.43
CA TYR A 128 8.21 -1.00 0.10
C TYR A 128 9.58 -0.42 -0.25
N THR A 129 10.66 -1.14 0.06
CA THR A 129 12.02 -0.64 -0.06
C THR A 129 12.40 -0.32 -1.49
N HIS A 130 12.03 -1.18 -2.44
CA HIS A 130 12.52 -1.08 -3.82
C HIS A 130 11.53 -0.46 -4.81
N LEU A 131 10.24 -0.40 -4.46
CA LEU A 131 9.20 0.14 -5.35
C LEU A 131 8.50 1.38 -4.76
N PHE A 132 7.93 1.27 -3.56
CA PHE A 132 7.08 2.35 -3.04
C PHE A 132 7.85 3.49 -2.36
N LYS A 133 8.93 3.21 -1.64
CA LYS A 133 9.73 4.21 -0.90
C LYS A 133 10.54 5.14 -1.82
N PRO A 134 11.23 4.66 -2.87
CA PRO A 134 11.99 5.54 -3.76
C PRO A 134 11.06 6.50 -4.49
N PHE A 135 11.54 7.68 -4.89
CA PHE A 135 10.73 8.56 -5.75
C PHE A 135 10.41 7.86 -7.07
N HIS A 136 11.39 7.22 -7.70
CA HIS A 136 11.20 6.38 -8.89
C HIS A 136 12.03 5.09 -8.73
N PRO A 137 11.45 3.90 -8.98
CA PRO A 137 12.16 2.64 -8.74
C PRO A 137 13.41 2.48 -9.63
N SER A 138 13.35 2.95 -10.88
CA SER A 138 14.41 2.74 -11.88
C SER A 138 15.54 3.78 -11.88
N ILE A 139 15.69 4.62 -10.86
CA ILE A 139 16.82 5.56 -10.76
C ILE A 139 17.73 5.20 -9.59
N SER A 140 19.00 5.55 -9.69
CA SER A 140 20.00 5.35 -8.62
C SER A 140 19.59 6.01 -7.30
N ASP A 141 20.02 5.45 -6.18
CA ASP A 141 19.71 5.96 -4.83
C ASP A 141 20.05 7.43 -4.63
N ASP A 142 21.20 7.90 -5.09
CA ASP A 142 21.60 9.31 -4.96
C ASP A 142 20.62 10.26 -5.67
N ARG A 143 20.18 9.89 -6.88
CA ARG A 143 19.15 10.61 -7.63
C ARG A 143 17.81 10.55 -6.92
N ASN A 144 17.43 9.40 -6.38
CA ASN A 144 16.21 9.23 -5.60
C ASN A 144 16.20 10.15 -4.36
N ILE A 145 17.30 10.21 -3.61
CA ILE A 145 17.46 11.08 -2.45
C ILE A 145 17.30 12.55 -2.87
N PHE A 146 18.02 12.97 -3.92
CA PHE A 146 17.97 14.34 -4.42
C PHE A 146 16.57 14.77 -4.86
N VAL A 147 15.90 13.98 -5.70
CA VAL A 147 14.55 14.29 -6.21
C VAL A 147 13.52 14.29 -5.06
N THR A 148 13.65 13.36 -4.12
CA THR A 148 12.79 13.31 -2.92
C THR A 148 12.96 14.57 -2.06
N GLN A 149 14.18 15.08 -1.91
CA GLN A 149 14.45 16.33 -1.18
C GLN A 149 13.81 17.54 -1.86
N ILE A 150 13.92 17.65 -3.19
CA ILE A 150 13.26 18.73 -3.96
C ILE A 150 11.75 18.67 -3.75
N HIS A 151 11.15 17.49 -3.91
CA HIS A 151 9.71 17.31 -3.68
C HIS A 151 9.31 17.71 -2.26
N GLY A 152 10.09 17.31 -1.25
CA GLY A 152 9.82 17.64 0.15
C GLY A 152 9.90 19.13 0.46
N GLN A 153 10.79 19.87 -0.22
CA GLN A 153 10.85 21.34 -0.13
C GLN A 153 9.63 21.98 -0.82
N LEU A 154 9.31 21.53 -2.03
CA LEU A 154 8.17 22.03 -2.78
C LEU A 154 6.85 21.81 -2.04
N ALA A 155 6.67 20.64 -1.41
CA ALA A 155 5.49 20.31 -0.62
C ALA A 155 5.31 21.18 0.64
N ARG A 156 6.38 21.86 1.10
CA ARG A 156 6.28 22.83 2.19
C ARG A 156 5.94 24.23 1.70
N GLN A 157 6.50 24.61 0.55
CA GLN A 157 6.38 25.96 0.04
C GLN A 157 5.08 26.16 -0.74
N ALA A 158 4.71 25.18 -1.56
CA ALA A 158 3.61 25.26 -2.51
C ALA A 158 2.41 24.41 -2.08
N PRO A 159 1.18 24.81 -2.46
CA PRO A 159 -0.02 24.01 -2.21
C PRO A 159 0.01 22.68 -2.99
N GLN A 160 -0.82 21.73 -2.55
CA GLN A 160 -0.89 20.36 -3.07
C GLN A 160 -1.03 20.30 -4.59
N ILE A 161 -1.81 21.20 -5.18
CA ILE A 161 -2.01 21.20 -6.64
C ILE A 161 -0.70 21.44 -7.40
N ILE A 162 0.21 22.27 -6.87
CA ILE A 162 1.51 22.55 -7.50
C ILE A 162 2.49 21.43 -7.17
N SER A 163 2.63 21.08 -5.88
CA SER A 163 3.59 20.05 -5.46
C SER A 163 3.26 18.68 -6.02
N GLY A 164 1.98 18.30 -6.00
CA GLY A 164 1.50 17.03 -6.55
C GLY A 164 1.65 16.96 -8.06
N ARG A 165 1.41 18.07 -8.77
CA ARG A 165 1.59 18.12 -10.23
C ARG A 165 3.06 17.98 -10.59
N TRP A 166 3.94 18.70 -9.89
CA TRP A 166 5.37 18.55 -10.08
C TRP A 166 5.82 17.10 -9.85
N ARG A 167 5.34 16.44 -8.79
CA ARG A 167 5.64 15.02 -8.54
C ARG A 167 5.21 14.16 -9.72
N LYS A 168 3.96 14.32 -10.17
CA LYS A 168 3.38 13.58 -11.29
C LYS A 168 4.20 13.76 -12.57
N ASP A 169 4.48 15.00 -12.93
CA ASP A 169 5.19 15.34 -14.15
C ASP A 169 6.65 14.88 -14.09
N ALA A 170 7.33 15.05 -12.95
CA ALA A 170 8.70 14.57 -12.74
C ALA A 170 8.79 13.04 -12.80
N PHE A 171 7.86 12.35 -12.14
CA PHE A 171 7.80 10.88 -12.18
C PHE A 171 7.61 10.37 -13.61
N ASN A 172 6.60 10.89 -14.33
CA ASN A 172 6.30 10.49 -15.71
C ASN A 172 7.43 10.88 -16.68
N SER A 173 8.11 12.01 -16.47
CA SER A 173 9.25 12.42 -17.27
C SER A 173 10.43 11.46 -17.11
N ILE A 174 10.71 10.99 -15.88
CA ILE A 174 11.72 9.97 -15.62
C ILE A 174 11.33 8.66 -16.32
N SER A 175 10.08 8.20 -16.16
CA SER A 175 9.61 6.97 -16.80
C SER A 175 9.71 7.05 -18.34
N GLY A 176 9.34 8.19 -18.94
CA GLY A 176 9.45 8.41 -20.38
C GLY A 176 10.89 8.46 -20.89
N SER A 177 11.80 9.10 -20.13
CA SER A 177 13.22 9.14 -20.49
C SER A 177 13.87 7.75 -20.46
N LEU A 178 13.46 6.89 -19.54
CA LEU A 178 13.97 5.53 -19.43
C LEU A 178 13.45 4.64 -20.56
N ALA A 179 12.20 4.81 -20.99
CA ALA A 179 11.64 4.09 -22.14
C ALA A 179 12.37 4.37 -23.47
N LEU A 180 13.03 5.52 -23.59
CA LEU A 180 13.83 5.91 -24.76
C LEU A 180 15.27 5.39 -24.71
N GLY A 181 15.77 5.04 -23.52
CA GLY A 181 17.11 4.47 -23.31
C GLY A 181 17.03 2.95 -23.33
N SER A 182 17.59 2.32 -24.36
CA SER A 182 17.53 0.88 -24.63
C SER A 182 18.33 -0.03 -23.67
N GLN A 183 18.44 0.28 -22.37
CA GLN A 183 19.46 -0.35 -21.51
C GLN A 183 19.04 -0.86 -20.12
N ASP A 184 17.80 -0.76 -19.69
CA ASP A 184 17.41 -1.34 -18.38
C ASP A 184 16.43 -2.51 -18.55
N GLU A 185 16.69 -3.59 -17.79
CA GLU A 185 15.67 -4.58 -17.43
C GLU A 185 14.41 -3.83 -17.00
N SER A 186 13.23 -4.34 -17.39
CA SER A 186 11.99 -3.72 -16.97
C SER A 186 11.96 -3.64 -15.44
N SER A 187 11.44 -2.55 -14.88
CA SER A 187 11.28 -2.39 -13.43
C SER A 187 10.62 -3.65 -12.81
N SER A 188 9.69 -4.27 -13.54
CA SER A 188 9.01 -5.50 -13.16
C SER A 188 9.96 -6.68 -12.97
N GLU A 189 10.85 -6.93 -13.93
CA GLU A 189 11.85 -8.00 -13.85
C GLU A 189 12.80 -7.79 -12.67
N ARG A 190 13.23 -6.55 -12.44
CA ARG A 190 14.11 -6.22 -11.31
C ARG A 190 13.42 -6.47 -9.97
N ILE A 191 12.20 -5.97 -9.78
CA ILE A 191 11.43 -6.16 -8.55
C ILE A 191 11.10 -7.64 -8.33
N HIS A 192 10.75 -8.36 -9.41
CA HIS A 192 10.53 -9.80 -9.37
C HIS A 192 11.80 -10.55 -8.93
N GLY A 193 12.96 -10.21 -9.49
CA GLY A 193 14.25 -10.78 -9.11
C GLY A 193 14.61 -10.51 -7.64
N LEU A 194 14.38 -9.30 -7.14
CA LEU A 194 14.60 -8.94 -5.74
C LEU A 194 13.70 -9.73 -4.79
N LEU A 195 12.40 -9.83 -5.07
CA LEU A 195 11.46 -10.63 -4.29
C LEU A 195 11.84 -12.11 -4.31
N THR A 196 12.13 -12.66 -5.49
CA THR A 196 12.54 -14.06 -5.65
C THR A 196 13.80 -14.34 -4.84
N GLY A 197 14.83 -13.48 -4.95
CA GLY A 197 16.08 -13.63 -4.21
C GLY A 197 15.88 -13.57 -2.70
N ALA A 198 15.05 -12.65 -2.21
CA ALA A 198 14.72 -12.55 -0.78
C ALA A 198 13.96 -13.78 -0.27
N LEU A 199 13.01 -14.30 -1.06
CA LEU A 199 12.26 -15.51 -0.73
C LEU A 199 13.13 -16.78 -0.80
N VAL A 200 14.05 -16.88 -1.76
CA VAL A 200 15.05 -17.97 -1.81
C VAL A 200 15.89 -17.95 -0.54
N ALA A 201 16.37 -16.78 -0.11
CA ALA A 201 17.14 -16.64 1.13
C ALA A 201 16.33 -16.99 2.39
N LEU A 202 15.02 -16.70 2.38
CA LEU A 202 14.09 -17.05 3.46
C LEU A 202 13.93 -18.59 3.52
N LEU A 203 13.47 -19.19 2.43
CA LEU A 203 13.13 -20.62 2.36
C LEU A 203 14.36 -21.52 2.43
N GLY A 204 15.53 -21.04 2.00
CA GLY A 204 16.79 -21.78 2.06
C GLY A 204 17.26 -22.09 3.49
N LYS A 205 16.65 -21.48 4.51
CA LYS A 205 16.90 -21.84 5.92
C LYS A 205 16.11 -23.06 6.39
N ILE A 206 15.19 -23.56 5.57
CA ILE A 206 14.34 -24.71 5.89
C ILE A 206 15.02 -25.98 5.35
N ASP A 207 15.37 -26.91 6.25
CA ASP A 207 16.01 -28.17 5.88
C ASP A 207 15.09 -29.02 5.00
N GLY A 208 15.63 -29.60 3.92
CA GLY A 208 14.86 -30.45 3.00
C GLY A 208 14.03 -29.73 1.93
N ILE A 209 14.03 -28.38 1.91
CA ILE A 209 13.38 -27.59 0.86
C ILE A 209 14.39 -27.17 -0.21
N LYS A 210 13.94 -27.18 -1.48
CA LYS A 210 14.63 -26.56 -2.62
C LYS A 210 13.88 -25.28 -2.99
N PRO A 211 14.30 -24.11 -2.51
CA PRO A 211 13.54 -22.86 -2.66
C PRO A 211 13.19 -22.51 -4.10
N GLU A 212 14.13 -22.71 -5.01
CA GLU A 212 13.97 -22.37 -6.43
C GLU A 212 12.90 -23.23 -7.09
N GLY A 213 12.79 -24.50 -6.66
CA GLY A 213 11.75 -25.41 -7.15
C GLY A 213 10.36 -24.95 -6.70
N VAL A 214 10.20 -24.67 -5.40
CA VAL A 214 8.95 -24.19 -4.83
C VAL A 214 8.53 -22.88 -5.48
N LEU A 215 9.41 -21.89 -5.55
CA LEU A 215 9.08 -20.57 -6.10
C LEU A 215 8.76 -20.62 -7.59
N LYS A 216 9.39 -21.52 -8.36
CA LYS A 216 9.07 -21.70 -9.78
C LYS A 216 7.63 -22.19 -10.00
N GLU A 217 7.08 -23.00 -9.09
CA GLU A 217 5.68 -23.44 -9.19
C GLU A 217 4.69 -22.30 -8.92
N HIS A 218 5.10 -21.28 -8.17
CA HIS A 218 4.28 -20.13 -7.77
C HIS A 218 4.65 -18.82 -8.48
N ASP A 219 5.54 -18.89 -9.48
CA ASP A 219 6.09 -17.74 -10.21
C ASP A 219 4.99 -16.86 -10.82
N LYS A 220 3.94 -17.47 -11.39
CA LYS A 220 2.80 -16.74 -11.95
C LYS A 220 2.09 -15.86 -10.92
N ALA A 221 1.97 -16.33 -9.67
CA ALA A 221 1.37 -15.55 -8.59
C ALA A 221 2.28 -14.38 -8.19
N LEU A 222 3.59 -14.62 -8.16
CA LEU A 222 4.59 -13.58 -7.88
C LEU A 222 4.61 -12.49 -8.96
N VAL A 223 4.61 -12.86 -10.24
CA VAL A 223 4.51 -11.92 -11.37
C VAL A 223 3.25 -11.08 -11.27
N LYS A 224 2.09 -11.70 -10.99
CA LYS A 224 0.82 -10.99 -10.82
C LYS A 224 0.89 -9.94 -9.70
N LEU A 225 1.49 -10.29 -8.56
CA LEU A 225 1.69 -9.37 -7.46
C LEU A 225 2.58 -8.19 -7.87
N VAL A 226 3.71 -8.45 -8.53
CA VAL A 226 4.63 -7.40 -8.98
C VAL A 226 3.94 -6.45 -9.94
N THR A 227 3.21 -6.96 -10.93
CA THR A 227 2.44 -6.13 -11.85
C THR A 227 1.44 -5.23 -11.12
N LYS A 228 0.67 -5.77 -10.16
CA LYS A 228 -0.29 -4.98 -9.37
C LYS A 228 0.38 -3.92 -8.51
N ALA A 229 1.54 -4.24 -7.92
CA ALA A 229 2.30 -3.29 -7.14
C ALA A 229 2.84 -2.14 -8.00
N GLU A 230 3.32 -2.44 -9.21
CA GLU A 230 3.78 -1.42 -10.16
C GLU A 230 2.65 -0.54 -10.67
N GLU A 231 1.49 -1.13 -11.00
CA GLU A 231 0.27 -0.40 -11.36
C GLU A 231 -0.12 0.60 -10.25
N LEU A 232 -0.11 0.17 -8.99
CA LEU A 232 -0.37 1.05 -7.86
C LEU A 232 0.70 2.15 -7.75
N ASN A 233 1.98 1.81 -7.89
CA ASN A 233 3.07 2.79 -7.82
C ASN A 233 2.93 3.87 -8.92
N GLN A 234 2.60 3.46 -10.15
CA GLN A 234 2.32 4.36 -11.26
C GLN A 234 1.09 5.23 -10.97
N LEU A 235 0.03 4.67 -10.40
CA LEU A 235 -1.18 5.40 -10.04
C LEU A 235 -0.89 6.50 -9.01
N ILE A 236 -0.26 6.14 -7.89
CA ILE A 236 -0.05 7.08 -6.78
C ILE A 236 1.03 8.13 -7.08
N LYS A 237 2.01 7.83 -7.94
CA LYS A 237 3.11 8.75 -8.27
C LYS A 237 2.95 9.48 -9.59
N GLY A 238 2.36 8.85 -10.61
CA GLY A 238 2.20 9.39 -11.95
C GLY A 238 0.75 9.64 -12.38
N GLY A 239 -0.25 9.13 -11.65
CA GLY A 239 -1.67 9.33 -11.96
C GLY A 239 -2.30 10.50 -11.21
N VAL A 240 -2.02 10.60 -9.90
CA VAL A 240 -2.69 11.50 -8.96
C VAL A 240 -1.80 12.69 -8.59
N SER A 241 -2.38 13.88 -8.42
CA SER A 241 -1.72 15.11 -7.98
C SER A 241 -2.55 15.90 -6.95
N VAL A 242 -3.88 16.00 -7.11
CA VAL A 242 -4.73 16.87 -6.30
C VAL A 242 -5.12 16.24 -4.97
N LEU A 243 -5.38 14.93 -4.98
CA LEU A 243 -5.91 14.24 -3.81
C LEU A 243 -4.92 14.15 -2.65
N GLY A 244 -3.63 14.41 -2.90
CA GLY A 244 -2.56 14.25 -1.93
C GLY A 244 -1.45 13.36 -2.48
N ASN A 245 -0.46 13.12 -1.63
CA ASN A 245 0.62 12.18 -1.88
C ASN A 245 0.37 10.92 -1.05
N PHE A 246 0.04 9.84 -1.75
CA PHE A 246 -0.22 8.54 -1.15
C PHE A 246 1.08 7.76 -1.02
N GLN A 247 1.30 7.17 0.15
CA GLN A 247 2.50 6.42 0.44
C GLN A 247 2.15 5.14 1.21
N PRO A 248 2.36 3.96 0.59
CA PRO A 248 2.37 2.71 1.32
C PRO A 248 3.43 2.73 2.40
N ILE A 249 3.12 2.16 3.57
CA ILE A 249 4.00 2.14 4.74
C ILE A 249 4.21 0.72 5.27
N VAL A 250 5.44 0.48 5.76
CA VAL A 250 5.84 -0.74 6.46
C VAL A 250 6.62 -0.38 7.71
N PHE A 251 6.68 -1.32 8.63
CA PHE A 251 7.45 -1.21 9.84
C PHE A 251 8.30 -2.47 10.03
N SER A 252 9.61 -2.25 10.12
CA SER A 252 10.62 -3.29 10.29
C SER A 252 10.65 -3.82 11.73
N PHE A 253 11.24 -5.01 11.89
CA PHE A 253 11.51 -5.63 13.19
C PHE A 253 12.12 -4.65 14.21
N GLY A 254 11.76 -4.83 15.49
CA GLY A 254 12.36 -4.09 16.59
C GLY A 254 11.72 -2.73 16.84
N ARG A 255 10.83 -2.26 15.96
CA ARG A 255 10.09 -1.01 16.17
C ARG A 255 9.02 -1.19 17.27
N ALA A 256 8.83 -0.13 18.05
CA ALA A 256 7.75 -0.07 19.02
C ALA A 256 6.39 0.00 18.30
N PHE A 257 5.38 -0.67 18.86
CA PHE A 257 4.03 -0.65 18.32
C PHE A 257 3.43 0.77 18.38
N GLN A 258 2.89 1.24 17.24
CA GLN A 258 2.27 2.56 17.10
C GLN A 258 0.78 2.43 16.80
N PRO A 259 -0.11 2.61 17.80
CA PRO A 259 -1.55 2.37 17.63
C PRO A 259 -2.24 3.29 16.61
N SER A 260 -1.61 4.40 16.23
CA SER A 260 -2.13 5.32 15.20
C SER A 260 -1.87 4.85 13.78
N HIS A 261 -0.91 3.95 13.57
CA HIS A 261 -0.48 3.51 12.23
C HIS A 261 -0.51 1.98 12.06
N MET A 262 -0.65 1.23 13.15
CA MET A 262 -0.54 -0.21 13.17
C MET A 262 -1.78 -0.84 13.82
N SER A 263 -2.22 -1.95 13.22
CA SER A 263 -3.14 -2.90 13.83
C SER A 263 -2.46 -4.25 13.99
N GLU A 264 -2.72 -4.92 15.10
CA GLU A 264 -2.17 -6.27 15.35
C GLU A 264 -2.97 -7.32 14.57
N ILE A 265 -2.30 -8.36 14.06
CA ILE A 265 -3.00 -9.55 13.55
C ILE A 265 -3.79 -10.18 14.70
N SER A 266 -5.11 -10.18 14.57
CA SER A 266 -6.03 -10.65 15.60
C SER A 266 -5.75 -12.11 15.99
N SER A 267 -5.12 -12.36 17.15
CA SER A 267 -5.36 -13.63 17.84
C SER A 267 -6.77 -13.56 18.45
N ARG A 268 -7.55 -14.65 18.36
CA ARG A 268 -8.98 -14.74 18.72
C ARG A 268 -9.34 -14.44 20.19
N SER A 269 -8.49 -13.76 20.96
CA SER A 269 -8.73 -13.43 22.37
C SER A 269 -9.27 -12.00 22.53
N ASN A 270 -10.38 -11.87 23.26
CA ASN A 270 -11.08 -10.61 23.58
C ASN A 270 -10.28 -9.61 24.44
N LYS A 271 -8.96 -9.80 24.59
CA LYS A 271 -8.06 -8.87 25.27
C LYS A 271 -6.91 -8.58 24.32
N SER A 272 -6.95 -7.46 23.59
CA SER A 272 -5.85 -7.07 22.68
C SER A 272 -4.60 -6.74 23.51
N ILE A 273 -3.76 -7.73 23.78
CA ILE A 273 -2.45 -7.52 24.38
C ILE A 273 -1.54 -7.03 23.27
N ARG A 274 -1.53 -5.70 23.07
CA ARG A 274 -0.68 -5.06 22.05
C ARG A 274 0.78 -5.46 22.25
N PRO A 275 1.51 -5.82 21.18
CA PRO A 275 2.91 -6.22 21.30
C PRO A 275 3.75 -5.01 21.70
N LYS A 276 4.79 -5.24 22.50
CA LYS A 276 5.76 -4.17 22.81
C LYS A 276 6.64 -3.87 21.60
N THR A 277 7.04 -4.92 20.90
CA THR A 277 7.94 -4.89 19.77
C THR A 277 7.32 -5.65 18.61
N ILE A 278 7.33 -5.05 17.44
CA ILE A 278 6.86 -5.71 16.23
C ILE A 278 7.96 -6.61 15.66
N LEU A 279 7.53 -7.73 15.08
CA LEU A 279 8.41 -8.67 14.39
C LEU A 279 8.45 -8.38 12.88
N GLY A 280 7.34 -7.91 12.32
CA GLY A 280 7.25 -7.48 10.93
C GLY A 280 5.86 -6.97 10.57
N THR A 281 5.75 -6.46 9.34
CA THR A 281 4.51 -5.99 8.74
C THR A 281 4.02 -7.02 7.73
N VAL A 282 2.83 -7.59 7.94
CA VAL A 282 2.25 -8.59 7.02
C VAL A 282 1.34 -8.00 5.96
N GLU A 283 0.78 -6.81 6.23
CA GLU A 283 -0.02 -6.05 5.27
C GLU A 283 0.43 -4.60 5.28
N LEU A 284 0.67 -4.06 4.09
CA LEU A 284 1.04 -2.66 3.89
C LEU A 284 -0.06 -1.74 4.43
N GLY A 285 0.34 -0.70 5.15
CA GLY A 285 -0.54 0.42 5.47
C GLY A 285 -0.54 1.48 4.37
N LEU A 286 -1.42 2.47 4.49
CA LEU A 286 -1.49 3.61 3.57
C LEU A 286 -1.59 4.92 4.34
N THR A 287 -0.69 5.84 4.01
CA THR A 287 -0.76 7.23 4.46
C THR A 287 -1.03 8.14 3.27
N LYS A 288 -1.65 9.28 3.56
CA LYS A 288 -1.86 10.37 2.62
C LYS A 288 -1.31 11.63 3.26
N SER A 289 -0.39 12.30 2.58
CA SER A 289 0.08 13.62 2.96
C SER A 289 -0.50 14.69 2.03
N TYR A 290 -0.91 15.82 2.60
CA TYR A 290 -1.51 16.93 1.86
C TYR A 290 -0.73 18.22 2.12
N ALA A 291 -0.22 18.83 1.05
CA ALA A 291 0.57 20.07 1.14
C ALA A 291 -0.34 21.31 1.21
N SER A 292 -0.35 21.99 2.36
CA SER A 292 -1.05 23.27 2.53
C SER A 292 -0.24 24.48 2.01
N GLY A 293 1.07 24.33 1.83
CA GLY A 293 1.99 25.41 1.44
C GLY A 293 2.35 26.36 2.61
N GLY A 294 3.13 27.41 2.30
CA GLY A 294 3.47 28.46 3.28
C GLY A 294 4.42 28.00 4.40
N ASP A 295 5.44 27.22 4.03
CA ASP A 295 6.46 26.62 4.91
C ASP A 295 5.92 25.65 5.99
N ARG A 296 4.68 25.21 5.83
CA ARG A 296 4.04 24.22 6.72
C ARG A 296 4.45 22.82 6.31
N LYS A 297 4.58 21.92 7.30
CA LYS A 297 4.72 20.50 7.00
C LYS A 297 3.40 19.99 6.39
N PRO A 298 3.44 19.12 5.37
CA PRO A 298 2.25 18.46 4.85
C PRO A 298 1.48 17.76 5.98
N GLU A 299 0.17 17.85 5.93
CA GLU A 299 -0.73 17.20 6.87
C GLU A 299 -0.87 15.73 6.51
N GLU A 300 -0.53 14.83 7.43
CA GLU A 300 -0.59 13.39 7.22
C GLU A 300 -1.89 12.81 7.79
N THR A 301 -2.50 11.92 7.01
CA THR A 301 -3.68 11.13 7.41
C THR A 301 -3.39 9.66 7.13
N VAL A 302 -3.61 8.81 8.14
CA VAL A 302 -3.57 7.36 7.96
C VAL A 302 -4.90 6.92 7.36
N LEU A 303 -4.86 6.35 6.15
CA LEU A 303 -6.03 5.82 5.45
C LEU A 303 -6.24 4.34 5.74
N CYS A 304 -5.14 3.59 5.83
CA CYS A 304 -5.13 2.18 6.20
C CYS A 304 -4.00 1.95 7.20
N MET A 305 -4.31 1.33 8.34
CA MET A 305 -3.26 0.89 9.27
C MET A 305 -2.52 -0.30 8.68
N ALA A 306 -1.21 -0.35 8.86
CA ALA A 306 -0.43 -1.53 8.52
C ALA A 306 -0.78 -2.67 9.49
N LYS A 307 -0.98 -3.89 8.99
CA LYS A 307 -1.12 -5.05 9.88
C LYS A 307 0.26 -5.57 10.25
N VAL A 308 0.49 -5.71 11.54
CA VAL A 308 1.77 -6.16 12.10
C VAL A 308 1.56 -7.37 13.00
N PHE A 309 2.54 -8.26 13.03
CA PHE A 309 2.67 -9.26 14.07
C PHE A 309 3.81 -8.87 14.97
N GLY A 310 3.65 -9.11 16.26
CA GLY A 310 4.63 -8.74 17.26
C GLY A 310 4.80 -9.82 18.30
N SER A 311 5.83 -9.67 19.13
CA SER A 311 6.06 -10.61 20.20
C SER A 311 4.94 -10.49 21.25
N PRO A 312 4.30 -11.59 21.68
CA PRO A 312 3.38 -11.56 22.81
C PRO A 312 4.12 -11.07 24.07
N LYS A 313 3.40 -10.36 24.95
CA LYS A 313 3.95 -9.93 26.26
C LYS A 313 4.28 -11.13 27.16
#